data_AF-A0A849EST0-F1
#
_entry.id   AF-A0A849EST0-F1
#
_cell.length_a   1.000
_cell.length_b   1.000
_cell.length_c   1.000
_cell.angle_alpha   90.00
_cell.angle_beta   90.00
_cell.angle_gamma   90.00
#
_symmetry.space_group_name_H-M   'P 1'
#
loop_
_entity.id
_entity.type
_entity.pdbx_description
1 polymer ?
#
loop_
_entity_poly.entity_id
_entity_poly.type
_entity_poly.pdbx_seq_one_letter_code
_entity_poly.pdbx_strand_id
1 'polypeptide(L)'
;MHCHGHGTNKNQRHKENDNEKKVDKEDWLAMFRDIGMTDEAMMKWHQLFEKRHPESHEDFLIWLAIPFVDKKMWVNMMEAAGMDESSMARWHSEFERRAPKAHKEFLMSLGILKKEVQKIQEWSRESKLST
;
A
#
# COMPACT_ATOMS: atom_id res chain seq x y z
N MET A 1 -32.06 -6.47 52.22
CA MET A 1 -32.69 -5.77 51.08
C MET A 1 -31.73 -5.76 49.89
N HIS A 2 -32.18 -6.26 48.74
CA HIS A 2 -31.53 -6.15 47.43
C HIS A 2 -31.49 -4.68 46.97
N CYS A 3 -30.46 -4.27 46.23
CA CYS A 3 -30.57 -3.34 45.10
C CYS A 3 -29.36 -3.40 44.16
N HIS A 4 -29.61 -3.98 42.97
CA HIS A 4 -29.24 -3.56 41.62
C HIS A 4 -27.79 -3.19 41.27
N GLY A 5 -27.22 -4.00 40.36
CA GLY A 5 -26.05 -3.64 39.58
C GLY A 5 -26.33 -2.52 38.58
N HIS A 6 -25.24 -1.89 38.13
CA HIS A 6 -25.13 -1.18 36.87
C HIS A 6 -23.72 -1.44 36.34
N GLY A 7 -23.63 -2.32 35.35
CA GLY A 7 -22.52 -2.30 34.43
C GLY A 7 -22.69 -1.10 33.51
N THR A 8 -21.66 -0.29 33.37
CA THR A 8 -21.50 0.54 32.18
C THR A 8 -20.06 0.43 31.69
N ASN A 9 -19.96 -0.35 30.62
CA ASN A 9 -18.82 -0.55 29.75
C ASN A 9 -18.32 0.81 29.22
N LYS A 10 -17.17 1.30 29.70
CA LYS A 10 -16.45 2.42 29.08
C LYS A 10 -15.68 1.90 27.86
N ASN A 11 -16.40 1.45 26.83
CA ASN A 11 -15.78 1.22 25.53
C ASN A 11 -15.64 2.59 24.84
N GLN A 12 -14.49 3.23 25.04
CA GLN A 12 -14.02 4.34 24.22
C GLN A 12 -13.97 3.89 22.77
N ARG A 13 -15.06 4.12 22.03
CA ARG A 13 -15.01 4.18 20.56
C ARG A 13 -14.43 5.53 20.19
N HIS A 14 -13.10 5.61 20.19
CA HIS A 14 -12.40 6.59 19.38
C HIS A 14 -12.78 6.29 17.93
N LYS A 15 -13.57 7.17 17.33
CA LYS A 15 -13.79 7.19 15.89
C LYS A 15 -12.47 7.63 15.27
N GLU A 16 -11.75 6.71 14.65
CA GLU A 16 -10.62 7.04 13.79
C GLU A 16 -11.15 7.85 12.60
N ASN A 17 -10.71 9.11 12.53
CA ASN A 17 -10.86 9.93 11.34
C ASN A 17 -9.72 9.54 10.40
N ASP A 18 -9.97 8.60 9.50
CA ASP A 18 -9.05 8.12 8.45
C ASP A 18 -8.80 9.17 7.35
N ASN A 19 -8.40 10.38 7.74
CA ASN A 19 -8.03 11.44 6.81
C ASN A 19 -6.83 12.26 7.34
N GLU A 20 -5.96 11.63 8.13
CA GLU A 20 -4.65 12.18 8.42
C GLU A 20 -3.82 12.03 7.14
N LYS A 21 -3.68 13.11 6.38
CA LYS A 21 -2.78 13.15 5.22
C LYS A 21 -1.36 12.89 5.72
N LYS A 22 -0.92 11.65 5.64
CA LYS A 22 0.45 11.26 5.91
C LYS A 22 1.32 11.74 4.74
N VAL A 23 2.50 12.25 5.05
CA VAL A 23 3.49 12.62 4.05
C VAL A 23 3.83 11.37 3.23
N ASP A 24 3.61 11.41 1.91
CA ASP A 24 4.05 10.37 0.99
C ASP A 24 5.47 10.66 0.46
N LYS A 25 6.00 9.75 -0.34
CA LYS A 25 7.33 9.90 -0.93
C LYS A 25 7.44 11.20 -1.73
N GLU A 26 6.44 11.52 -2.53
CA GLU A 26 6.43 12.69 -3.41
C GLU A 26 6.47 14.00 -2.62
N ASP A 27 5.62 14.13 -1.59
CA ASP A 27 5.58 15.27 -0.67
C ASP A 27 6.92 15.41 0.07
N TRP A 28 7.49 14.29 0.54
CA TRP A 28 8.78 14.27 1.22
C TRP A 28 9.93 14.75 0.31
N LEU A 29 9.97 14.27 -0.93
CA LEU A 29 10.94 14.69 -1.94
C LEU A 29 10.82 16.18 -2.28
N ALA A 30 9.59 16.69 -2.36
CA ALA A 30 9.34 18.10 -2.64
C ALA A 30 9.94 19.01 -1.56
N MET A 31 9.77 18.68 -0.28
CA MET A 31 10.32 19.47 0.83
C MET A 31 11.86 19.60 0.76
N PHE A 32 12.56 18.54 0.36
CA PHE A 32 14.02 18.62 0.18
C PHE A 32 14.43 19.48 -1.01
N ARG A 33 13.68 19.41 -2.11
CA ARG A 33 13.95 20.22 -3.29
C ARG A 33 13.71 21.70 -3.03
N ASP A 34 12.69 22.03 -2.24
CA ASP A 34 12.34 23.41 -1.87
C ASP A 34 13.46 24.11 -1.07
N ILE A 35 14.25 23.36 -0.30
CA ILE A 35 15.44 23.88 0.41
C ILE A 35 16.73 23.83 -0.43
N GLY A 36 16.64 23.43 -1.70
CA GLY A 36 17.76 23.37 -2.63
C GLY A 36 18.60 22.09 -2.58
N MET A 37 18.10 21.02 -1.97
CA MET A 37 18.81 19.73 -1.98
C MET A 37 18.68 19.08 -3.36
N THR A 38 19.82 18.75 -3.98
CA THR A 38 19.85 18.07 -5.27
C THR A 38 19.53 16.57 -5.13
N ASP A 39 19.08 15.93 -6.22
CA ASP A 39 18.86 14.48 -6.24
C ASP A 39 20.16 13.70 -5.92
N GLU A 40 21.33 14.23 -6.29
CA GLU A 40 22.63 13.63 -5.93
C GLU A 40 22.90 13.70 -4.41
N ALA A 41 22.65 14.87 -3.79
CA ALA A 41 22.77 15.03 -2.34
C ALA A 41 21.79 14.13 -1.59
N MET A 42 20.59 13.94 -2.14
CA MET A 42 19.58 13.03 -1.62
C MET A 42 20.04 11.57 -1.64
N MET A 43 20.63 11.13 -2.75
CA MET A 43 21.17 9.78 -2.85
C MET A 43 22.30 9.55 -1.82
N LYS A 44 23.17 10.55 -1.64
CA LYS A 44 24.22 10.51 -0.61
C LYS A 44 23.63 10.42 0.80
N TRP A 45 22.58 11.20 1.10
CA TRP A 45 21.88 11.12 2.37
C TRP A 45 21.26 9.74 2.60
N HIS A 46 20.56 9.20 1.59
CA HIS A 46 19.93 7.87 1.65
C HIS A 46 20.95 6.78 1.98
N GLN A 47 22.07 6.74 1.24
CA GLN A 47 23.15 5.79 1.46
C GLN A 47 23.77 5.91 2.87
N LEU A 48 23.94 7.14 3.36
CA LEU A 48 24.44 7.38 4.72
C LEU A 48 23.45 6.92 5.79
N PHE A 49 22.16 7.14 5.57
CA PHE A 49 21.10 6.72 6.49
C PHE A 49 21.02 5.20 6.59
N GLU A 50 20.93 4.50 5.45
CA GLU A 50 20.92 3.03 5.37
C GLU A 50 22.17 2.43 6.02
N LYS A 51 23.36 2.98 5.73
CA LYS A 51 24.62 2.49 6.32
C LYS A 51 24.69 2.65 7.84
N ARG A 52 24.11 3.71 8.39
CA ARG A 52 24.18 4.01 9.84
C ARG A 52 23.04 3.38 10.63
N HIS A 53 21.88 3.22 10.01
CA HIS A 53 20.64 2.82 10.66
C HIS A 53 19.84 1.85 9.76
N PRO A 54 20.36 0.64 9.49
CA PRO A 54 19.70 -0.29 8.57
C PRO A 54 18.30 -0.72 9.05
N GLU A 55 18.12 -0.94 10.36
CA GLU A 55 16.82 -1.31 10.92
C GLU A 55 15.80 -0.17 10.83
N SER A 56 16.24 1.07 11.07
CA SER A 56 15.35 2.25 10.99
C SER A 56 15.03 2.67 9.56
N HIS A 57 15.83 2.26 8.59
CA HIS A 57 15.59 2.56 7.18
C HIS A 57 14.33 1.86 6.66
N GLU A 58 14.12 0.60 7.04
CA GLU A 58 12.91 -0.15 6.68
C GLU A 58 11.64 0.51 7.26
N ASP A 59 11.65 0.80 8.57
CA ASP A 59 10.55 1.49 9.24
C ASP A 59 10.24 2.85 8.60
N PHE A 60 11.28 3.56 8.16
CA PHE A 60 11.15 4.86 7.52
C PHE A 60 10.52 4.77 6.12
N LEU A 61 10.89 3.77 5.31
CA LEU A 61 10.28 3.54 4.00
C LEU A 61 8.80 3.17 4.13
N ILE A 62 8.47 2.33 5.11
CA ILE A 62 7.09 2.00 5.46
C ILE A 62 6.35 3.27 5.90
N TRP A 63 7.01 4.12 6.69
CA TRP A 63 6.41 5.38 7.11
C TRP A 63 6.08 6.29 5.91
N LEU A 64 6.96 6.38 4.91
CA LEU A 64 6.74 7.12 3.66
C LEU A 64 5.74 6.45 2.68
N ALA A 65 5.12 5.35 3.09
CA ALA A 65 4.24 4.53 2.25
C ALA A 65 4.93 4.00 0.98
N ILE A 66 6.24 3.76 1.05
CA ILE A 66 6.99 3.09 -0.01
C ILE A 66 6.84 1.58 0.19
N PRO A 67 6.23 0.85 -0.76
CA PRO A 67 6.02 -0.58 -0.60
C PRO A 67 7.34 -1.35 -0.73
N PHE A 68 7.53 -2.37 0.10
CA PHE A 68 8.66 -3.30 -0.02
C PHE A 68 8.60 -4.10 -1.32
N VAL A 69 7.39 -4.49 -1.73
CA VAL A 69 7.11 -5.09 -3.05
C VAL A 69 6.24 -4.11 -3.83
N ASP A 70 6.81 -3.46 -4.83
CA ASP A 70 6.04 -2.65 -5.75
C ASP A 70 5.37 -3.52 -6.84
N LYS A 71 4.46 -2.91 -7.61
CA LYS A 71 3.78 -3.56 -8.73
C LYS A 71 4.75 -4.26 -9.69
N LYS A 72 5.89 -3.65 -10.00
CA LYS A 72 6.85 -4.18 -10.97
C LYS A 72 7.53 -5.44 -10.43
N MET A 73 7.99 -5.40 -9.19
CA MET A 73 8.59 -6.55 -8.53
C MET A 73 7.58 -7.70 -8.40
N TRP A 74 6.34 -7.41 -8.03
CA TRP A 74 5.27 -8.41 -7.98
C TRP A 74 5.04 -9.10 -9.33
N VAL A 75 4.92 -8.34 -10.43
CA VAL A 75 4.75 -8.89 -11.78
C VAL A 75 5.95 -9.77 -12.15
N ASN A 76 7.17 -9.30 -11.94
CA ASN A 76 8.39 -10.08 -12.23
C ASN A 76 8.42 -11.41 -11.45
N MET A 77 7.97 -11.42 -10.18
CA MET A 77 7.89 -12.65 -9.40
C MET A 77 6.87 -13.64 -9.97
N MET A 78 5.72 -13.15 -10.45
CA MET A 78 4.68 -13.98 -11.07
C MET A 78 5.14 -14.56 -12.41
N GLU A 79 5.83 -13.76 -13.23
CA GLU A 79 6.46 -14.22 -14.48
C GLU A 79 7.53 -15.29 -14.21
N ALA A 80 8.39 -15.06 -13.22
CA ALA A 80 9.40 -16.02 -12.80
C ALA A 80 8.79 -17.33 -12.25
N ALA A 81 7.57 -17.26 -11.69
CA ALA A 81 6.79 -18.41 -11.28
C ALA A 81 6.08 -19.13 -12.46
N GLY A 82 6.26 -18.65 -13.69
CA GLY A 82 5.71 -19.25 -14.90
C GLY A 82 4.30 -18.80 -15.27
N MET A 83 3.79 -17.73 -14.66
CA MET A 83 2.51 -17.16 -15.05
C MET A 83 2.69 -16.26 -16.27
N ASP A 84 2.00 -16.60 -17.36
CA ASP A 84 1.83 -15.73 -18.52
C ASP A 84 0.72 -14.70 -18.29
N GLU A 85 0.55 -13.78 -19.23
CA GLU A 85 -0.47 -12.72 -19.16
C GLU A 85 -1.89 -13.29 -19.00
N SER A 86 -2.19 -14.40 -19.70
CA SER A 86 -3.49 -15.07 -19.60
C SER A 86 -3.75 -15.64 -18.20
N SER A 87 -2.73 -16.20 -17.55
CA SER A 87 -2.81 -16.73 -16.19
C SER A 87 -2.92 -15.62 -15.16
N MET A 88 -2.22 -14.49 -15.33
CA MET A 88 -2.37 -13.32 -14.47
C MET A 88 -3.77 -12.71 -14.58
N ALA A 89 -4.32 -12.62 -15.79
CA ALA A 89 -5.69 -12.15 -15.99
C ALA A 89 -6.72 -13.04 -15.30
N ARG A 90 -6.61 -14.37 -15.45
CA ARG A 90 -7.46 -15.32 -14.73
C ARG A 90 -7.35 -15.17 -13.21
N TRP A 91 -6.13 -15.00 -12.70
CA TRP A 91 -5.89 -14.78 -11.28
C TRP A 91 -6.59 -13.52 -10.77
N HIS A 92 -6.44 -12.39 -11.48
CA HIS A 92 -7.10 -11.13 -11.15
C HIS A 92 -8.63 -11.24 -11.14
N SER A 93 -9.22 -11.90 -12.15
CA SER A 93 -10.67 -12.14 -12.18
C SER A 93 -11.14 -13.02 -11.03
N GLU A 94 -10.41 -14.09 -10.69
CA GLU A 94 -10.79 -14.97 -9.59
C GLU A 94 -10.63 -14.31 -8.22
N PHE A 95 -9.56 -13.53 -8.01
CA PHE A 95 -9.33 -12.82 -6.75
C PHE A 95 -10.39 -11.73 -6.52
N GLU A 96 -10.65 -10.90 -7.53
CA GLU A 96 -11.71 -9.89 -7.47
C GLU A 96 -13.08 -10.51 -7.20
N ARG A 97 -13.40 -11.65 -7.84
CA ARG A 97 -14.67 -12.36 -7.64
C ARG A 97 -14.81 -12.90 -6.22
N ARG A 98 -13.76 -13.48 -5.65
CA ARG A 98 -13.79 -14.15 -4.35
C ARG A 98 -13.67 -13.17 -3.18
N ALA A 99 -12.89 -12.11 -3.34
CA ALA A 99 -12.55 -11.20 -2.25
C ALA A 99 -12.24 -9.78 -2.76
N PRO A 100 -13.25 -9.03 -3.26
CA PRO A 100 -13.03 -7.71 -3.89
C PRO A 100 -12.43 -6.67 -2.93
N LYS A 101 -12.74 -6.76 -1.64
CA LYS A 101 -12.14 -5.88 -0.61
C LYS A 101 -10.65 -6.18 -0.41
N ALA A 102 -10.30 -7.46 -0.24
CA ALA A 102 -8.91 -7.89 -0.06
C ALA A 102 -8.08 -7.65 -1.33
N HIS A 103 -8.65 -7.85 -2.52
CA HIS A 103 -7.98 -7.54 -3.78
C HIS A 103 -7.63 -6.05 -3.89
N LYS A 104 -8.55 -5.15 -3.52
CA LYS A 104 -8.28 -3.72 -3.45
C LYS A 104 -7.16 -3.37 -2.47
N GLU A 105 -7.20 -3.91 -1.25
CA GLU A 105 -6.18 -3.68 -0.22
C GLU A 105 -4.80 -4.18 -0.68
N PHE A 106 -4.75 -5.35 -1.31
CA PHE A 106 -3.54 -5.91 -1.90
C PHE A 106 -2.95 -5.02 -3.00
N LEU A 107 -3.79 -4.52 -3.93
CA LEU A 107 -3.29 -3.61 -4.96
C LEU A 107 -2.74 -2.31 -4.37
N MET A 108 -3.40 -1.78 -3.34
CA MET A 108 -2.91 -0.61 -2.61
C MET A 108 -1.60 -0.88 -1.88
N SER A 109 -1.40 -2.09 -1.33
CA SER A 109 -0.12 -2.46 -0.69
C SER A 109 1.04 -2.58 -1.67
N LEU A 110 0.78 -2.73 -2.97
CA LEU A 110 1.79 -2.67 -4.04
C LEU A 110 2.14 -1.24 -4.48
N GLY A 111 1.62 -0.22 -3.77
CA GLY A 111 1.80 1.19 -4.10
C GLY A 111 0.92 1.69 -5.25
N ILE A 112 -0.10 0.93 -5.66
CA ILE A 112 -0.99 1.31 -6.76
C ILE A 112 -2.01 2.34 -6.26
N LEU A 113 -2.08 3.49 -6.93
CA LEU A 113 -2.99 4.56 -6.56
C LEU A 113 -4.45 4.14 -6.71
N LYS A 114 -5.32 4.62 -5.81
CA LYS A 114 -6.76 4.30 -5.76
C LYS A 114 -7.46 4.40 -7.12
N LYS A 115 -7.12 5.40 -7.95
CA LYS A 115 -7.69 5.58 -9.30
C LYS A 115 -7.31 4.43 -10.24
N GLU A 116 -6.08 3.95 -10.17
CA GLU A 116 -5.62 2.81 -10.96
C GLU A 116 -6.19 1.49 -10.41
N VAL A 117 -6.27 1.34 -9.09
CA VAL A 117 -6.94 0.19 -8.46
C VAL A 117 -8.37 0.03 -8.96
N GLN A 118 -9.14 1.12 -9.05
CA GLN A 118 -10.51 1.08 -9.58
C GLN A 118 -10.56 0.53 -11.03
N LYS A 119 -9.67 1.01 -11.91
CA LYS A 119 -9.58 0.53 -13.30
C LYS A 119 -9.23 -0.97 -13.35
N ILE A 120 -8.31 -1.42 -12.52
CA ILE A 120 -7.93 -2.85 -12.44
C ILE A 120 -9.13 -3.68 -11.98
N GLN A 121 -9.87 -3.24 -10.96
CA GLN A 121 -11.05 -3.96 -10.49
C GLN A 121 -12.17 -4.03 -11.56
N GLU A 122 -12.37 -2.96 -12.34
CA GLU A 122 -13.31 -2.94 -13.46
C GLU A 122 -12.89 -3.96 -14.53
N TRP A 123 -11.64 -3.90 -14.96
CA TRP A 123 -11.08 -4.86 -15.92
C TRP A 123 -11.16 -6.32 -15.44
N SER A 124 -10.88 -6.58 -14.15
CA SER A 124 -10.98 -7.93 -13.55
C SER A 124 -12.40 -8.49 -13.65
N ARG A 125 -13.43 -7.64 -13.52
CA ARG A 125 -14.84 -8.02 -13.62
C ARG A 125 -15.25 -8.23 -15.09
N GLU A 126 -14.74 -7.41 -16.00
CA GLU A 126 -15.03 -7.47 -17.44
C GLU A 126 -14.34 -8.63 -18.15
N SER A 127 -13.13 -9.00 -17.72
CA SER A 127 -12.38 -10.13 -18.30
C SER A 127 -13.15 -11.46 -18.23
N LYS A 128 -14.14 -11.57 -17.34
CA LYS A 128 -15.06 -12.71 -17.28
C LYS A 128 -16.10 -12.73 -18.41
N LEU A 129 -16.49 -11.57 -18.95
CA LEU A 129 -17.56 -11.46 -19.95
C LEU A 129 -17.11 -11.86 -21.36
N SER A 130 -15.82 -12.09 -21.57
CA SER A 130 -15.23 -12.40 -22.88
C SER A 130 -14.76 -13.87 -23.04
N THR A 131 -15.17 -14.77 -22.15
CA THR A 131 -14.92 -16.23 -22.26
C THR A 131 -16.22 -16.95 -22.56
#